data_AF-A0A7C4LII5-F1
#
_entry.id   AF-A0A7C4LII5-F1
#
_cell.length_a   1.000
_cell.length_b   1.000
_cell.length_c   1.000
_cell.angle_alpha   90.00
_cell.angle_beta   90.00
_cell.angle_gamma   90.00
#
_symmetry.space_group_name_H-M   'P 1'
#
loop_
_entity.id
_entity.type
_entity.pdbx_description
1 polymer ?
#
loop_
_entity_poly.entity_id
_entity_poly.type
_entity_poly.pdbx_seq_one_letter_code
_entity_poly.pdbx_strand_id
1 'polypeptide(L)'
;MEASKTPFVTGVAILLAGVLIVVSGAFLAFEAYLNYRPLLPAGGDLQTSITNTVYELLNLVIKLGFLGAMIWAGSILLGKGVDLFKALYIKEKKPKESEETKK
;
A
#
# COMPACT_ATOMS: atom_id res chain seq x y z
N MET A 1 28.20 -21.29 -4.83
CA MET A 1 26.89 -21.65 -5.41
C MET A 1 25.80 -21.01 -4.55
N GLU A 2 25.65 -19.67 -4.55
CA GLU A 2 24.71 -18.97 -3.64
C GLU A 2 23.97 -17.78 -4.28
N ALA A 3 24.26 -17.45 -5.54
CA ALA A 3 23.80 -16.20 -6.17
C ALA A 3 22.31 -16.16 -6.57
N SER A 4 21.56 -17.28 -6.49
CA SER A 4 20.15 -17.32 -6.90
C SER A 4 19.15 -17.03 -5.76
N LYS A 5 19.50 -17.33 -4.50
CA LYS A 5 18.55 -17.24 -3.38
C LYS A 5 18.32 -15.80 -2.91
N THR A 6 19.36 -14.96 -2.91
CA THR A 6 19.27 -13.58 -2.40
C THR A 6 18.27 -12.69 -3.15
N PRO A 7 18.24 -12.62 -4.49
CA PRO A 7 17.28 -11.74 -5.16
C PRO A 7 15.84 -12.27 -5.07
N PHE A 8 15.65 -13.59 -5.00
CA PHE A 8 14.34 -14.21 -4.78
C PHE A 8 13.79 -13.87 -3.40
N VAL A 9 14.60 -14.03 -2.34
CA VAL A 9 14.22 -13.67 -0.97
C VAL A 9 13.91 -12.18 -0.85
N THR A 10 14.70 -11.31 -1.48
CA THR A 10 14.43 -9.86 -1.52
C THR A 10 13.10 -9.55 -2.21
N GLY A 11 12.79 -10.21 -3.33
CA GLY A 11 11.51 -10.04 -4.01
C GLY A 11 10.31 -10.46 -3.16
N VAL A 12 10.42 -11.60 -2.47
CA VAL A 12 9.38 -12.07 -1.53
C VAL A 12 9.21 -11.07 -0.38
N ALA A 13 10.31 -10.58 0.19
CA ALA A 13 10.26 -9.61 1.28
C ALA A 13 9.58 -8.30 0.85
N ILE A 14 9.88 -7.79 -0.35
CA ILE A 14 9.26 -6.59 -0.91
C ILE A 14 7.75 -6.79 -1.13
N LEU A 15 7.35 -7.95 -1.69
CA LEU A 15 5.94 -8.27 -1.88
C LEU A 15 5.20 -8.38 -0.55
N LEU A 16 5.75 -9.10 0.42
CA LEU A 16 5.15 -9.23 1.75
C LEU A 16 4.99 -7.87 2.43
N ALA A 17 6.02 -7.02 2.37
CA ALA A 17 5.94 -5.65 2.89
C ALA A 17 4.83 -4.85 2.19
N GLY A 18 4.74 -4.92 0.86
CA GLY A 18 3.69 -4.27 0.08
C GLY A 18 2.28 -4.73 0.47
N VAL A 19 2.07 -6.05 0.59
CA VAL A 19 0.79 -6.62 1.04
C VAL A 19 0.46 -6.12 2.45
N LEU A 20 1.42 -6.15 3.36
CA LEU A 20 1.22 -5.75 4.75
C LEU A 20 0.81 -4.27 4.85
N ILE A 21 1.42 -3.39 4.05
CA ILE A 21 1.04 -1.97 3.98
C ILE A 21 -0.40 -1.81 3.47
N VAL A 22 -0.76 -2.48 2.37
CA VAL A 22 -2.11 -2.37 1.78
C VAL A 22 -3.16 -2.91 2.74
N VAL A 23 -2.94 -4.08 3.33
CA VAL A 23 -3.87 -4.70 4.29
C VAL A 23 -4.01 -3.84 5.54
N SER A 24 -2.92 -3.30 6.07
CA SER A 24 -2.97 -2.39 7.22
C SER A 24 -3.71 -1.10 6.88
N GLY A 25 -3.47 -0.52 5.69
CA GLY A 25 -4.19 0.65 5.22
C GLY A 25 -5.69 0.41 5.07
N ALA A 26 -6.08 -0.73 4.48
CA ALA A 26 -7.48 -1.12 4.36
C ALA A 26 -8.13 -1.36 5.73
N PHE A 27 -7.41 -1.99 6.66
CA PHE A 27 -7.88 -2.19 8.03
C PHE A 27 -8.09 -0.87 8.77
N LEU A 28 -7.14 0.06 8.69
CA LEU A 28 -7.27 1.39 9.30
C LEU A 28 -8.41 2.19 8.67
N ALA A 29 -8.64 2.08 7.36
CA ALA A 29 -9.80 2.69 6.72
C ALA A 29 -11.11 2.13 7.24
N PHE A 30 -11.17 0.80 7.42
CA PHE A 30 -12.35 0.12 7.94
C PHE A 30 -12.63 0.48 9.41
N GLU A 31 -11.59 0.50 10.26
CA GLU A 31 -11.68 0.97 11.65
C GLU A 31 -12.13 2.44 11.72
N ALA A 32 -11.58 3.31 10.86
CA ALA A 32 -11.99 4.70 10.80
C ALA A 32 -13.46 4.86 10.38
N TYR A 33 -13.94 4.00 9.48
CA TYR A 33 -15.35 3.96 9.06
C TYR A 33 -16.28 3.52 10.20
N LEU A 34 -15.96 2.42 10.89
CA LEU A 34 -16.79 1.89 11.98
C LEU A 34 -16.83 2.80 13.21
N ASN A 35 -15.69 3.40 13.56
CA ASN A 35 -15.57 4.26 14.74
C ASN A 35 -15.89 5.73 14.44
N TYR A 36 -16.40 6.04 13.24
CA TYR A 36 -16.76 7.40 12.88
C TYR A 36 -17.94 7.89 13.74
N ARG A 37 -17.64 8.83 14.65
CA ARG A 37 -18.63 9.53 15.45
C ARG A 37 -18.52 11.02 15.17
N PRO A 38 -19.49 11.64 14.49
CA PRO A 38 -19.46 13.07 14.24
C PRO A 38 -19.54 13.81 15.58
N LEU A 39 -18.45 14.50 15.94
CA LEU A 39 -18.40 15.41 17.07
C LEU A 39 -18.94 16.77 16.59
N LEU A 40 -20.25 16.85 16.45
CA LEU A 40 -20.94 18.12 16.22
C LEU A 40 -21.57 18.55 17.54
N PRO A 41 -20.85 19.25 18.43
CA PRO A 41 -21.51 19.87 19.58
C PRO A 41 -22.56 20.84 19.04
N ALA A 42 -23.78 20.76 19.56
CA ALA A 42 -24.85 21.68 19.21
C ALA A 42 -24.39 23.10 19.55
N GLY A 43 -23.96 23.85 18.53
CA GLY A 43 -23.44 25.20 18.70
C GLY A 43 -24.55 26.10 19.24
N GLY A 44 -24.23 26.91 20.25
CA GLY A 44 -25.15 27.95 20.74
C GLY A 44 -25.45 29.03 19.69
N ASP A 45 -24.64 29.11 18.62
CA ASP A 45 -24.79 30.03 17.50
C ASP A 45 -24.43 29.40 16.13
N LEU A 46 -24.79 30.09 15.04
CA LEU A 46 -24.54 29.66 13.66
C LEU A 46 -23.05 29.63 13.31
N GLN A 47 -22.28 30.60 13.81
CA GLN A 47 -20.86 30.72 13.54
C GLN A 47 -20.10 29.49 14.06
N THR A 48 -20.37 29.08 15.30
CA THR A 48 -19.79 27.88 15.93
C THR A 48 -20.17 26.62 15.17
N SER A 49 -21.43 26.52 14.72
CA SER A 49 -21.92 25.36 13.96
C SER A 49 -21.20 25.20 12.61
N ILE A 50 -20.97 26.31 11.89
CA ILE A 50 -20.22 26.32 10.63
C ILE A 50 -18.76 25.94 10.89
N THR A 51 -18.12 26.56 11.87
CA THR A 51 -16.72 26.29 12.21
C THR A 51 -16.49 24.82 12.59
N ASN A 52 -17.35 24.25 13.44
CA ASN A 52 -17.26 22.84 13.84
C ASN A 52 -17.41 21.88 12.65
N THR A 53 -18.35 22.19 11.74
CA THR A 53 -18.56 21.39 10.53
C THR A 53 -17.33 21.43 9.62
N VAL A 54 -16.72 22.60 9.43
CA VAL A 54 -15.51 22.75 8.61
C VAL A 54 -14.33 21.98 9.22
N TYR A 55 -14.13 22.06 10.54
CA TYR A 55 -13.07 21.28 11.21
C TYR A 55 -13.26 19.78 11.04
N GLU A 56 -14.50 19.30 11.16
CA GLU A 56 -14.82 17.88 10.97
C GLU A 56 -14.57 17.42 9.53
N LEU A 57 -14.96 18.24 8.54
CA LEU A 57 -14.68 17.96 7.13
C LEU A 57 -13.17 17.93 6.84
N LEU A 58 -12.41 18.89 7.38
CA LEU A 58 -10.96 18.90 7.24
C LEU A 58 -10.33 17.65 7.85
N ASN A 59 -10.77 17.25 9.05
CA ASN A 59 -10.31 16.05 9.73
C ASN A 59 -10.57 14.78 8.89
N LEU A 60 -11.77 14.68 8.31
CA LEU A 60 -12.14 13.59 7.41
C LEU A 60 -11.26 13.55 6.16
N VAL A 61 -11.10 14.69 5.48
CA VAL A 61 -10.30 14.79 4.25
C VAL A 61 -8.84 14.44 4.50
N ILE A 62 -8.25 14.90 5.62
CA ILE A 62 -6.86 14.58 5.97
C ILE A 62 -6.70 13.08 6.22
N LYS A 63 -7.62 12.46 6.97
CA LYS A 63 -7.59 11.00 7.23
C LYS A 63 -7.72 10.20 5.94
N LEU A 64 -8.66 10.57 5.07
CA LEU A 64 -8.84 9.94 3.75
C LEU A 64 -7.62 10.12 2.86
N GLY A 65 -7.03 11.32 2.84
CA GLY A 65 -5.81 11.61 2.08
C GLY A 65 -4.64 10.75 2.52
N PHE A 66 -4.44 10.60 3.84
CA PHE A 66 -3.38 9.75 4.39
C PHE A 66 -3.61 8.27 4.06
N LEU A 67 -4.84 7.76 4.22
CA LEU A 67 -5.21 6.39 3.86
C LEU A 67 -4.98 6.12 2.36
N GLY A 68 -5.35 7.07 1.50
CA GLY A 68 -5.08 6.99 0.07
C GLY A 68 -3.59 6.91 -0.24
N ALA A 69 -2.78 7.75 0.40
CA ALA A 69 -1.32 7.73 0.25
C ALA A 69 -0.69 6.40 0.70
N MET A 70 -1.17 5.83 1.81
CA MET A 70 -0.71 4.51 2.28
C MET A 70 -0.99 3.40 1.26
N ILE A 71 -2.21 3.32 0.74
CA ILE A 71 -2.58 2.30 -0.25
C ILE A 71 -1.78 2.49 -1.54
N TRP A 72 -1.60 3.74 -1.98
CA TRP A 72 -0.80 4.06 -3.16
C TRP A 72 0.67 3.61 -3.00
N ALA A 73 1.29 3.90 -1.86
CA ALA A 73 2.66 3.49 -1.58
C ALA A 73 2.81 1.97 -1.54
N GLY A 74 1.86 1.28 -0.91
CA GLY A 74 1.81 -0.19 -0.89
C GLY A 74 1.67 -0.79 -2.30
N SER A 75 0.82 -0.20 -3.15
CA SER A 75 0.63 -0.63 -4.54
C SER A 75 1.90 -0.51 -5.39
N ILE A 76 2.66 0.59 -5.24
CA ILE A 76 3.95 0.75 -5.92
C ILE A 76 4.96 -0.28 -5.45
N LEU A 77 5.02 -0.54 -4.15
CA LEU A 77 5.94 -1.51 -3.60
C LEU A 77 5.64 -2.92 -4.12
N LEU A 78 4.36 -3.28 -4.21
CA LEU A 78 3.89 -4.52 -4.83
C LEU A 78 4.28 -4.59 -6.31
N GLY A 79 4.06 -3.53 -7.08
CA GLY A 79 4.45 -3.46 -8.49
C GLY A 79 5.94 -3.75 -8.68
N LYS A 80 6.81 -3.10 -7.90
CA LYS A 80 8.26 -3.34 -7.93
C LYS A 80 8.63 -4.77 -7.55
N GLY A 81 7.94 -5.35 -6.57
CA GLY A 81 8.12 -6.75 -6.18
C GLY A 81 7.79 -7.71 -7.32
N VAL A 82 6.67 -7.49 -8.03
CA VAL A 82 6.25 -8.29 -9.19
C VAL A 82 7.26 -8.15 -10.35
N ASP A 83 7.76 -6.94 -10.61
CA ASP A 83 8.73 -6.71 -11.68
C ASP A 83 10.06 -7.42 -11.42
N LEU A 84 10.52 -7.45 -10.16
CA LEU A 84 11.71 -8.20 -9.78
C LEU A 84 11.51 -9.71 -10.00
N PHE A 85 10.33 -10.23 -9.67
CA PHE A 85 9.97 -11.62 -9.92
C PHE A 85 9.95 -11.97 -11.41
N LYS A 86 9.35 -11.12 -12.26
CA LYS A 86 9.38 -11.29 -13.72
C LYS A 86 10.80 -11.30 -14.25
N ALA A 87 11.65 -10.39 -13.77
CA ALA A 87 13.05 -10.32 -14.17
C ALA A 87 13.83 -11.60 -13.81
N LEU A 88 13.61 -12.14 -12.60
CA LEU A 88 14.22 -13.40 -12.18
C LEU A 88 13.73 -14.59 -13.01
N TYR A 89 12.43 -14.68 -13.28
CA TYR A 89 11.86 -15.76 -14.09
C TYR A 89 12.40 -15.75 -15.53
N ILE A 90 12.49 -14.57 -16.16
CA ILE A 90 13.07 -14.44 -17.51
C ILE A 90 14.57 -14.79 -17.49
N LYS A 91 15.28 -14.40 -16.43
CA LYS A 91 16.71 -14.70 -16.26
C LYS A 91 16.97 -16.18 -16.03
N GLU A 92 16.04 -16.97 -15.49
CA GLU A 92 16.20 -18.44 -15.38
C GLU A 92 15.90 -19.16 -16.70
N LYS A 93 15.02 -18.60 -17.55
CA LYS A 93 14.60 -19.24 -18.81
C LYS A 93 15.64 -19.10 -19.93
N LYS A 94 16.23 -17.90 -20.10
CA LYS A 94 17.29 -17.64 -21.10
C LYS A 94 18.56 -18.52 -20.99
N PRO A 95 19.14 -18.78 -19.80
CA PRO A 95 20.36 -19.58 -19.69
C PRO A 95 20.15 -21.04 -20.10
N LYS A 96 18.95 -21.61 -19.87
CA LYS A 96 18.65 -22.99 -20.28
C LYS A 96 18.57 -23.17 -21.80
N GLU A 97 17.99 -22.20 -22.51
CA GLU A 97 17.86 -22.22 -23.98
C GLU A 97 19.22 -22.08 -24.69
N SER A 98 20.15 -21.31 -24.10
CA SER A 98 21.51 -21.16 -24.64
C SER A 98 22.43 -22.37 -24.44
N GLU A 99 22.14 -23.24 -23.48
CA GLU A 99 22.90 -24.49 -23.27
C GLU A 99 22.34 -25.66 -24.09
N GLU A 100 21.02 -25.73 -24.31
CA GLU A 100 20.42 -26.76 -25.16
C GLU A 100 20.73 -26.57 -26.65
N THR A 101 20.92 -25.33 -27.13
CA THR A 101 21.26 -25.06 -28.53
C THR A 101 22.74 -25.33 -28.87
N LYS A 102 23.58 -25.63 -27.86
CA LYS A 102 25.01 -25.93 -28.03
C LYS A 102 25.37 -27.42 -27.89
N LYS A 103 24.39 -28.30 -27.69
CA LYS A 103 24.56 -29.76 -27.76
C LYS A 103 24.02 -30.29 -29.08
#